data_AF-A0A9X2FT77-F1
#
_entry.id   AF-A0A9X2FT77-F1
#
_cell.length_a   1.000
_cell.length_b   1.000
_cell.length_c   1.000
_cell.angle_alpha   90.00
_cell.angle_beta   90.00
_cell.angle_gamma   90.00
#
_symmetry.space_group_name_H-M   'P 1'
#
loop_
_entity.id
_entity.type
_entity.pdbx_description
1 polymer ?
#
loop_
_entity_poly.entity_id
_entity_poly.type
_entity_poly.pdbx_seq_one_letter_code
_entity_poly.pdbx_strand_id
1 'polypeptide(L)'
;MAQPSDPQGPGPLATGMALVFRYAGAIVSLALVLGIAVWGYKLWVRDVTGIPVVRAMQGPMREAPEDPGGEIALHKGLAVNDIAAMGEAAGPEERLVLAPPGPGLTEEDLLVQPTAEAGELRPGEDLAGAMPQFDPERPMSADDVAALADSIAAGAAPLGAPEPASNLLPGPDAAVIAAA
;
A
#
# COMPACT_ATOMS: atom_id res chain seq x y z
N MET A 1 -24.42 -29.68 -80.22
CA MET A 1 -24.66 -30.03 -78.80
C MET A 1 -23.48 -30.84 -78.32
N ALA A 2 -22.56 -30.22 -77.58
CA ALA A 2 -21.52 -30.93 -76.84
C ALA A 2 -22.01 -31.06 -75.39
N GLN A 3 -22.07 -32.28 -74.86
CA GLN A 3 -22.36 -32.49 -73.45
C GLN A 3 -21.14 -32.07 -72.60
N PRO A 4 -21.33 -31.36 -71.47
CA PRO A 4 -20.26 -31.10 -70.53
C PRO A 4 -19.89 -32.38 -69.77
N SER A 5 -18.59 -32.63 -69.66
CA SER A 5 -18.00 -33.70 -68.87
C SER A 5 -18.21 -33.47 -67.37
N ASP A 6 -18.65 -34.51 -66.67
CA ASP A 6 -18.78 -34.53 -65.21
C ASP A 6 -17.43 -34.25 -64.51
N PRO A 7 -17.41 -33.48 -63.41
CA PRO A 7 -16.21 -33.30 -62.61
C PRO A 7 -15.84 -34.62 -61.91
N GLN A 8 -14.62 -35.10 -62.17
CA GLN A 8 -14.03 -36.22 -61.45
C GLN A 8 -14.02 -35.93 -59.94
N GLY A 9 -14.68 -36.79 -59.17
CA GLY A 9 -14.73 -36.68 -57.71
C GLY A 9 -13.33 -36.72 -57.07
N PRO A 10 -13.17 -36.18 -55.85
CA PRO A 10 -11.88 -36.13 -55.18
C PRO A 10 -11.29 -37.52 -55.01
N GLY A 11 -10.01 -37.67 -55.36
CA GLY A 11 -9.31 -38.96 -55.28
C GLY A 11 -9.22 -39.48 -53.83
N PRO A 12 -9.02 -40.80 -53.64
CA PRO A 12 -9.09 -41.47 -52.32
C PRO A 12 -8.11 -40.89 -51.29
N LEU A 13 -6.97 -40.35 -51.74
CA LEU A 13 -5.99 -39.67 -50.88
C LEU A 13 -6.51 -38.32 -50.35
N ALA A 14 -7.27 -37.57 -51.15
CA ALA A 14 -7.89 -36.31 -50.74
C ALA A 14 -9.00 -36.55 -49.71
N THR A 15 -9.77 -37.63 -49.86
CA THR A 15 -10.79 -38.04 -48.89
C THR A 15 -10.17 -38.44 -47.54
N GLY A 16 -9.05 -39.18 -47.55
CA GLY A 16 -8.31 -39.53 -46.34
C GLY A 16 -7.74 -38.31 -45.62
N MET A 17 -7.13 -37.38 -46.36
CA MET A 17 -6.59 -36.14 -45.82
C MET A 17 -7.70 -35.26 -45.20
N ALA A 18 -8.85 -35.13 -45.87
CA ALA A 18 -10.01 -34.40 -45.36
C ALA A 18 -10.55 -35.00 -44.05
N LEU A 19 -10.52 -36.33 -43.92
CA LEU A 19 -10.96 -37.00 -42.69
C LEU A 19 -10.03 -36.67 -41.50
N VAL A 20 -8.71 -36.66 -41.73
CA VAL A 20 -7.72 -36.31 -40.69
C VAL A 20 -7.92 -34.88 -40.20
N PHE A 21 -8.07 -33.91 -41.11
CA PHE A 21 -8.30 -32.51 -40.73
C PHE A 21 -9.61 -32.30 -39.97
N ARG A 22 -10.67 -33.04 -40.31
CA ARG A 22 -11.95 -32.99 -39.58
C ARG A 22 -11.81 -33.47 -38.14
N TYR A 23 -11.08 -34.56 -37.90
CA TYR A 23 -10.83 -35.05 -36.55
C TYR A 23 -9.87 -34.16 -35.76
N ALA A 24 -8.81 -33.66 -36.41
CA ALA A 24 -7.88 -32.72 -35.78
C ALA A 24 -8.61 -31.45 -35.32
N GLY A 25 -9.45 -30.86 -36.17
CA GLY A 25 -10.26 -29.70 -35.83
C GLY A 25 -11.26 -29.98 -34.70
N ALA A 26 -11.91 -31.15 -34.71
CA ALA A 26 -12.83 -31.55 -33.65
C ALA A 26 -12.14 -31.68 -32.28
N ILE A 27 -10.95 -32.28 -32.24
CA ILE A 27 -10.17 -32.43 -31.01
C ILE A 27 -9.74 -31.06 -30.48
N VAL A 28 -9.23 -30.18 -31.35
CA VAL A 28 -8.80 -28.83 -30.97
C VAL A 28 -9.98 -28.02 -30.44
N SER A 29 -11.14 -28.09 -31.11
CA SER A 29 -12.36 -27.41 -30.67
C SER A 29 -12.82 -27.90 -29.29
N LEU A 30 -12.83 -29.22 -29.07
CA LEU A 30 -13.23 -29.80 -27.79
C LEU A 30 -12.25 -29.42 -26.67
N ALA A 31 -10.95 -29.45 -26.94
CA ALA A 31 -9.92 -29.02 -25.99
C ALA A 31 -10.07 -27.54 -25.61
N LEU A 32 -10.41 -26.68 -26.58
CA LEU A 32 -10.64 -25.26 -26.33
C LEU A 32 -11.85 -25.03 -25.40
N VAL A 33 -12.97 -25.70 -25.67
CA VAL A 33 -14.19 -25.59 -24.85
C VAL A 33 -13.92 -26.07 -23.42
N LEU A 34 -13.26 -27.22 -23.26
CA LEU A 34 -12.87 -27.74 -21.94
C LEU A 34 -11.91 -26.81 -21.22
N GLY A 35 -10.91 -26.27 -21.92
CA GLY A 35 -9.94 -25.33 -21.38
C GLY A 35 -10.60 -24.06 -20.85
N ILE A 36 -11.52 -23.47 -21.62
CA ILE A 36 -12.28 -22.28 -21.21
C ILE A 36 -13.21 -22.61 -20.03
N ALA A 37 -13.88 -23.76 -20.05
CA ALA A 37 -14.75 -24.18 -18.95
C ALA A 37 -13.98 -24.34 -17.62
N VAL A 38 -12.83 -25.01 -17.65
CA VAL A 38 -11.95 -25.18 -16.48
C VAL A 38 -11.38 -23.84 -16.03
N TRP A 39 -10.91 -23.01 -16.97
CA TRP A 39 -10.38 -21.69 -16.66
C TRP A 39 -11.44 -20.77 -16.03
N GLY A 40 -12.64 -20.72 -16.60
CA GLY A 40 -13.76 -19.95 -16.09
C GLY A 40 -14.21 -20.43 -14.71
N TYR A 41 -14.29 -21.75 -14.50
CA TYR A 41 -14.56 -22.33 -13.18
C TYR A 41 -13.49 -21.93 -12.15
N LYS A 42 -12.20 -22.00 -12.52
CA LYS A 42 -11.11 -21.58 -11.64
C LYS A 42 -11.15 -20.08 -11.34
N LEU A 43 -11.52 -19.24 -12.30
CA LEU A 43 -11.69 -17.80 -12.07
C LEU A 43 -12.80 -17.54 -11.06
N TRP A 44 -13.96 -18.17 -11.26
CA TRP A 44 -15.11 -18.04 -10.36
C TRP A 44 -14.79 -18.49 -8.92
N VAL A 45 -14.10 -19.63 -8.76
CA VAL A 45 -13.69 -20.13 -7.44
C VAL A 45 -12.53 -19.33 -6.84
N ARG A 46 -11.66 -18.71 -7.66
CA ARG A 46 -10.54 -17.90 -7.18
C ARG A 46 -10.99 -16.51 -6.69
N ASP A 47 -12.00 -15.93 -7.34
CA ASP A 47 -12.50 -14.58 -7.06
C ASP A 47 -13.18 -14.45 -5.68
N VAL A 48 -13.44 -15.56 -4.99
CA VAL A 48 -13.95 -15.58 -3.60
C VAL A 48 -12.87 -15.70 -2.52
N THR A 49 -11.60 -15.91 -2.89
CA THR A 49 -10.52 -16.21 -1.92
C THR A 49 -9.45 -15.13 -1.76
N GLY A 50 -9.59 -13.96 -2.39
CA GLY A 50 -8.48 -13.01 -2.42
C GLY A 50 -8.88 -11.57 -2.53
N ILE A 51 -9.64 -11.05 -1.55
CA ILE A 51 -9.39 -9.65 -1.18
C ILE A 51 -8.04 -9.69 -0.46
N PRO A 52 -6.96 -9.13 -1.03
CA PRO A 52 -5.71 -9.03 -0.30
C PRO A 52 -5.94 -8.06 0.86
N VAL A 53 -6.25 -8.62 2.04
CA VAL A 53 -6.24 -7.84 3.28
C VAL A 53 -4.78 -7.57 3.56
N VAL A 54 -4.28 -6.47 3.00
CA VAL A 54 -3.05 -5.84 3.47
C VAL A 54 -3.34 -5.55 4.93
N ARG A 55 -2.76 -6.35 5.84
CA ARG A 55 -2.81 -6.03 7.28
C ARG A 55 -2.30 -4.60 7.39
N ALA A 56 -3.12 -3.72 7.96
CA ALA A 56 -2.65 -2.40 8.34
C ALA A 56 -1.39 -2.63 9.18
N MET A 57 -0.24 -2.23 8.64
CA MET A 57 0.97 -2.17 9.45
C MET A 57 0.61 -1.27 10.62
N GLN A 58 0.75 -1.78 11.84
CA GLN A 58 0.46 -1.00 13.04
C GLN A 58 1.43 0.18 13.04
N GLY A 59 0.88 1.36 12.77
CA GLY A 59 1.61 2.60 12.59
C GLY A 59 0.70 3.66 11.97
N PRO A 60 0.91 4.94 12.28
CA PRO A 60 0.16 6.02 11.67
C PRO A 60 0.28 5.90 10.14
N MET A 61 -0.87 5.81 9.45
CA MET A 61 -0.92 5.69 7.99
C MET A 61 -0.12 6.82 7.30
N ARG A 62 -0.02 7.97 7.98
CA ARG A 62 0.92 9.09 7.74
C ARG A 62 1.14 9.84 9.06
N GLU A 63 2.39 10.14 9.40
CA GLU A 63 2.74 11.15 10.40
C GLU A 63 3.15 12.41 9.63
N ALA A 64 2.40 13.50 9.79
CA ALA A 64 2.72 14.74 9.11
C ALA A 64 3.97 15.34 9.77
N PRO A 65 4.98 15.79 9.00
CA PRO A 65 6.12 16.52 9.56
C PRO A 65 5.63 17.71 10.38
N GLU A 66 6.27 17.98 11.52
CA GLU A 66 5.95 19.09 12.44
C GLU A 66 5.97 20.46 11.73
N ASP A 67 6.80 20.59 10.70
CA ASP A 67 6.77 21.70 9.76
C ASP A 67 6.55 21.13 8.34
N PRO A 68 5.37 21.33 7.72
CA PRO A 68 5.13 20.98 6.33
C PRO A 68 5.92 21.95 5.43
N GLY A 69 7.24 21.80 5.44
CA GLY A 69 8.15 22.52 4.57
C GLY A 69 7.84 22.19 3.12
N GLY A 70 7.69 23.24 2.31
CA GLY A 70 7.50 23.11 0.87
C GLY A 70 7.63 24.46 0.21
N GLU A 71 8.72 24.67 -0.52
CA GLU A 71 8.78 25.79 -1.44
C GLU A 71 7.84 25.50 -2.61
N ILE A 72 7.08 26.51 -3.04
CA ILE A 72 6.23 26.37 -4.21
C ILE A 72 7.17 26.20 -5.42
N ALA A 73 7.26 24.96 -5.92
CA ALA A 73 7.92 24.69 -7.19
C ALA A 73 7.40 25.68 -8.25
N LEU A 74 8.31 26.37 -8.92
CA LEU A 74 8.01 27.41 -9.92
C LEU A 74 7.11 26.95 -11.09
N HIS A 75 6.85 25.64 -11.19
CA HIS A 75 6.25 24.95 -12.32
C HIS A 75 5.00 24.12 -11.92
N LYS A 76 4.32 24.48 -10.82
CA LYS A 76 2.98 23.94 -10.52
C LYS A 76 1.98 24.43 -11.58
N GLY A 77 1.06 23.56 -12.01
CA GLY A 77 0.05 23.86 -13.04
C GLY A 77 0.45 23.44 -14.47
N LEU A 78 1.66 22.92 -14.66
CA LEU A 78 2.09 22.34 -15.95
C LEU A 78 1.48 20.95 -16.15
N ALA A 79 0.41 20.84 -16.94
CA ALA A 79 -0.09 19.55 -17.39
C ALA A 79 0.94 18.91 -18.35
N VAL A 80 1.49 17.75 -17.97
CA VAL A 80 2.56 17.06 -18.72
C VAL A 80 2.15 16.73 -20.16
N ASN A 81 0.84 16.57 -20.40
CA ASN A 81 0.29 16.31 -21.72
C ASN A 81 0.26 17.57 -22.61
N ASP A 82 0.11 18.76 -22.04
CA ASP A 82 -0.05 20.01 -22.81
C ASP A 82 1.29 20.55 -23.30
N ILE A 83 2.36 20.38 -22.52
CA ILE A 83 3.72 20.74 -22.95
C ILE A 83 4.17 19.89 -24.15
N ALA A 84 3.86 18.59 -24.12
CA ALA A 84 4.18 17.70 -25.23
C ALA A 84 3.35 17.97 -26.50
N ALA A 85 2.15 18.55 -26.34
CA ALA A 85 1.21 18.78 -27.43
C ALA A 85 1.30 20.19 -28.05
N MET A 86 1.40 21.25 -27.24
CA MET A 86 1.28 22.65 -27.67
C MET A 86 2.56 23.46 -27.46
N GLY A 87 3.56 22.93 -26.75
CA GLY A 87 4.84 23.61 -26.50
C GLY A 87 4.76 24.79 -25.54
N GLU A 88 3.59 25.10 -25.02
CA GLU A 88 3.34 26.13 -24.01
C GLU A 88 2.54 25.55 -22.85
N ALA A 89 2.80 26.07 -21.65
CA ALA A 89 2.09 25.73 -20.44
C ALA A 89 0.64 26.24 -20.47
N ALA A 90 -0.34 25.37 -20.19
CA ALA A 90 -1.66 25.83 -19.81
C ALA A 90 -1.59 26.59 -18.47
N GLY A 91 -2.35 27.68 -18.34
CA GLY A 91 -2.41 28.47 -17.10
C GLY A 91 -3.09 27.72 -15.94
N PRO A 92 -2.92 28.17 -14.69
CA PRO A 92 -3.61 27.59 -13.54
C PRO A 92 -5.13 27.64 -13.73
N GLU A 93 -5.83 26.59 -13.30
CA GLU A 93 -7.30 26.56 -13.28
C GLU A 93 -7.86 27.77 -12.52
N GLU A 94 -8.64 28.62 -13.20
CA GLU A 94 -9.16 29.86 -12.62
C GLU A 94 -10.15 29.64 -11.47
N ARG A 95 -10.65 28.40 -11.31
CA ARG A 95 -11.71 28.09 -10.35
C ARG A 95 -11.53 26.72 -9.71
N LEU A 96 -11.04 26.73 -8.47
CA LEU A 96 -11.04 25.58 -7.59
C LEU A 96 -12.30 25.58 -6.74
N VAL A 97 -13.22 24.65 -7.00
CA VAL A 97 -14.37 24.40 -6.12
C VAL A 97 -14.03 23.23 -5.22
N LEU A 98 -13.95 23.49 -3.91
CA LEU A 98 -13.81 22.41 -2.94
C LEU A 98 -15.09 21.57 -2.92
N ALA A 99 -14.92 20.26 -2.80
CA ALA A 99 -16.05 19.36 -2.61
C ALA A 99 -16.85 19.79 -1.37
N PRO A 100 -18.19 19.65 -1.40
CA PRO A 100 -19.00 19.81 -0.20
C PRO A 100 -18.41 18.95 0.93
N PRO A 101 -18.39 19.45 2.18
CA PRO A 101 -17.91 18.66 3.31
C PRO A 101 -18.68 17.34 3.35
N GLY A 102 -17.95 16.25 3.55
CA GLY A 102 -18.57 14.95 3.75
C GLY A 102 -19.52 15.00 4.96
N PRO A 103 -20.55 14.14 5.00
CA PRO A 103 -21.35 14.00 6.21
C PRO A 103 -20.42 13.69 7.38
N GLY A 104 -20.65 14.38 8.51
CA GLY A 104 -19.91 14.11 9.74
C GLY A 104 -20.15 12.67 10.21
N LEU A 105 -19.27 12.18 11.06
CA LEU A 105 -19.43 10.87 11.69
C LEU A 105 -20.66 10.89 12.62
N THR A 106 -21.38 9.76 12.66
CA THR A 106 -22.53 9.62 13.55
C THR A 106 -22.08 9.44 15.00
N GLU A 107 -22.99 9.67 15.96
CA GLU A 107 -22.68 9.54 17.39
C GLU A 107 -22.25 8.10 17.71
N GLU A 108 -22.84 7.11 17.03
CA GLU A 108 -22.45 5.70 17.10
C GLU A 108 -21.01 5.45 16.61
N ASP A 109 -20.55 6.16 15.57
CA ASP A 109 -19.18 6.05 15.04
C ASP A 109 -18.13 6.65 16.00
N LEU A 110 -18.51 7.70 16.74
CA LEU A 110 -17.64 8.35 17.73
C LEU A 110 -17.53 7.53 19.03
N LEU A 111 -18.52 6.68 19.32
CA LEU A 111 -18.53 5.82 20.51
C LEU A 111 -17.61 4.61 20.37
N VAL A 112 -17.17 4.26 19.15
CA VAL A 112 -16.12 3.27 18.91
C VAL A 112 -14.75 3.93 19.09
N GLN A 113 -14.49 4.43 20.30
CA GLN A 113 -13.12 4.77 20.67
C GLN A 113 -12.39 3.47 21.02
N PRO A 114 -11.23 3.17 20.41
CA PRO A 114 -10.39 2.09 20.88
C PRO A 114 -10.13 2.32 22.37
N THR A 115 -10.40 1.30 23.19
CA THR A 115 -10.15 1.38 24.62
C THR A 115 -8.65 1.56 24.80
N ALA A 116 -8.23 2.78 25.11
CA ALA A 116 -6.86 3.06 25.48
C ALA A 116 -6.52 2.20 26.71
N GLU A 117 -5.48 1.39 26.59
CA GLU A 117 -4.99 0.53 27.67
C GLU A 117 -4.60 1.40 28.89
N ALA A 118 -4.70 0.82 30.09
CA ALA A 118 -4.56 1.54 31.35
C ALA A 118 -3.22 2.29 31.45
N GLY A 119 -3.28 3.62 31.29
CA GLY A 119 -2.12 4.51 31.38
C GLY A 119 -2.12 5.66 30.37
N GLU A 120 -2.99 5.62 29.36
CA GLU A 120 -3.08 6.69 28.35
C GLU A 120 -4.09 7.78 28.78
N LEU A 121 -3.61 9.04 28.80
CA LEU A 121 -4.37 10.21 29.23
C LEU A 121 -5.50 10.51 28.23
N ARG A 122 -6.71 10.73 28.74
CA ARG A 122 -7.87 11.02 27.89
C ARG A 122 -7.80 12.47 27.40
N PRO A 123 -8.17 12.76 26.13
CA PRO A 123 -8.32 14.14 25.68
C PRO A 123 -9.36 14.86 26.55
N GLY A 124 -8.92 15.84 27.35
CA GLY A 124 -9.76 16.63 28.25
C GLY A 124 -9.50 16.44 29.75
N GLU A 125 -8.57 15.56 30.16
CA GLU A 125 -8.03 15.63 31.52
C GLU A 125 -7.15 16.87 31.66
N ASP A 126 -7.43 17.67 32.70
CA ASP A 126 -6.79 18.96 32.94
C ASP A 126 -5.34 18.75 33.37
N LEU A 127 -4.42 18.76 32.39
CA LEU A 127 -2.97 18.62 32.58
C LEU A 127 -2.35 19.82 33.33
N ALA A 128 -3.14 20.84 33.66
CA ALA A 128 -2.70 22.09 34.26
C ALA A 128 -1.97 21.92 35.61
N GLY A 129 -2.12 20.78 36.30
CA GLY A 129 -1.47 20.50 37.58
C GLY A 129 -0.18 19.69 37.50
N ALA A 130 0.14 19.06 36.36
CA ALA A 130 1.21 18.05 36.28
C ALA A 130 2.39 18.44 35.37
N MET A 131 2.28 19.54 34.61
CA MET A 131 3.36 19.99 33.75
C MET A 131 4.28 20.97 34.48
N PRO A 132 5.62 20.81 34.42
CA PRO A 132 6.56 21.83 34.85
C PRO A 132 6.26 23.15 34.13
N GLN A 133 6.06 24.24 34.87
CA GLN A 133 5.91 25.56 34.27
C GLN A 133 7.23 25.98 33.65
N PHE A 134 7.28 26.01 32.32
CA PHE A 134 8.42 26.48 31.55
C PHE A 134 8.25 27.98 31.22
N ASP A 135 9.26 28.77 31.56
CA ASP A 135 9.34 30.19 31.19
C ASP A 135 10.21 30.37 29.93
N PRO A 136 9.62 30.67 28.75
CA PRO A 136 10.36 30.76 27.49
C PRO A 136 11.29 31.97 27.39
N GLU A 137 11.15 32.97 28.27
CA GLU A 137 11.97 34.20 28.26
C GLU A 137 13.27 34.05 29.07
N ARG A 138 13.46 32.92 29.76
CA ARG A 138 14.63 32.64 30.59
C ARG A 138 15.42 31.44 30.07
N PRO A 139 16.75 31.56 29.86
CA PRO A 139 17.58 30.41 29.55
C PRO A 139 17.58 29.42 30.72
N MET A 140 17.41 28.13 30.43
CA MET A 140 17.44 27.06 31.44
C MET A 140 18.78 27.04 32.18
N SER A 141 18.73 26.96 33.51
CA SER A 141 19.89 26.67 34.33
C SER A 141 20.11 25.16 34.47
N ALA A 142 21.31 24.74 34.92
CA ALA A 142 21.60 23.34 35.19
C ALA A 142 20.68 22.74 36.27
N ASP A 143 20.24 23.56 37.23
CA ASP A 143 19.33 23.16 38.29
C ASP A 143 17.91 22.90 37.75
N ASP A 144 17.46 23.69 36.77
CA ASP A 144 16.15 23.49 36.12
C ASP A 144 16.12 22.17 35.33
N VAL A 145 17.23 21.84 34.67
CA VAL A 145 17.40 20.58 33.92
C VAL A 145 17.41 19.38 34.87
N ALA A 146 18.08 19.49 36.02
CA ALA A 146 18.10 18.43 37.03
C ALA A 146 16.71 18.19 37.63
N ALA A 147 15.97 19.25 37.98
CA ALA A 147 14.61 19.15 38.49
C ALA A 147 13.65 18.51 37.48
N LEU A 148 13.79 18.84 36.19
CA LEU A 148 13.02 18.21 35.11
C LEU A 148 13.36 16.71 34.99
N ALA A 149 14.64 16.36 35.00
CA ALA A 149 15.08 14.96 34.94
C ALA A 149 14.51 14.13 36.11
N ASP A 150 14.51 14.67 37.33
CA ASP A 150 13.93 14.01 38.50
C ASP A 150 12.41 13.82 38.38
N SER A 151 11.69 14.81 37.83
CA SER A 151 10.24 14.69 37.60
C SER A 151 9.87 13.62 36.57
N ILE A 152 10.70 13.44 35.53
CA ILE A 152 10.53 12.37 34.53
C ILE A 152 10.88 11.01 35.15
N ALA A 153 11.93 10.96 35.97
CA ALA A 153 12.40 9.74 36.62
C ALA A 153 11.49 9.28 37.79
N ALA A 154 10.68 10.17 38.38
CA ALA A 154 9.83 9.87 39.53
C ALA A 154 8.83 8.72 39.31
N GLY A 155 8.44 8.46 38.05
CA GLY A 155 7.56 7.35 37.67
C GLY A 155 8.28 6.13 37.08
N ALA A 156 9.61 6.19 36.91
CA ALA A 156 10.38 5.15 36.24
C ALA A 156 11.03 4.18 37.25
N ALA A 157 10.86 2.88 37.04
CA ALA A 157 11.63 1.88 37.77
C ALA A 157 13.11 1.94 37.32
N PRO A 158 14.09 1.97 38.25
CA PRO A 158 15.49 1.98 37.87
C PRO A 158 15.83 0.70 37.10
N LEU A 159 16.50 0.86 35.96
CA LEU A 159 17.03 -0.28 35.21
C LEU A 159 18.03 -1.02 36.12
N GLY A 160 17.79 -2.31 36.35
CA GLY A 160 18.73 -3.16 37.06
C GLY A 160 20.10 -3.20 36.37
N ALA A 161 21.13 -3.64 37.09
CA ALA A 161 22.46 -3.82 36.51
C ALA A 161 22.37 -4.71 35.25
N PRO A 162 23.12 -4.40 34.17
CA PRO A 162 23.12 -5.24 32.98
C PRO A 162 23.59 -6.64 33.37
N GLU A 163 22.71 -7.63 33.22
CA GLU A 163 23.12 -9.03 33.36
C GLU A 163 24.19 -9.32 32.31
N PRO A 164 25.30 -10.01 32.68
CA PRO A 164 26.34 -10.34 31.73
C PRO A 164 25.72 -11.18 30.60
N ALA A 165 25.78 -10.66 29.37
CA ALA A 165 25.20 -11.28 28.19
C ALA A 165 25.80 -12.68 27.95
N SER A 166 25.14 -13.71 28.50
CA SER A 166 25.58 -15.11 28.39
C SER A 166 25.29 -15.71 27.00
N ASN A 167 24.54 -14.99 26.15
CA ASN A 167 24.11 -15.45 24.83
C ASN A 167 24.52 -14.50 23.69
N LEU A 168 25.77 -14.05 23.67
CA LEU A 168 26.36 -13.55 22.42
C LEU A 168 26.56 -14.73 21.47
N LEU A 169 25.67 -14.88 20.49
CA LEU A 169 25.98 -15.64 19.29
C LEU A 169 27.25 -15.05 18.68
N PRO A 170 28.29 -15.86 18.41
CA PRO A 170 29.48 -15.35 17.74
C PRO A 170 29.05 -14.74 16.40
N GLY A 171 29.44 -13.49 16.17
CA GLY A 171 29.21 -12.82 14.90
C GLY A 171 29.84 -13.62 13.74
N PRO A 172 29.35 -13.43 12.51
CA PRO A 172 29.91 -14.13 11.35
C PRO A 172 31.42 -13.88 11.23
N ASP A 173 32.17 -14.94 10.95
CA ASP A 173 33.62 -14.92 10.83
C ASP A 173 34.07 -13.78 9.90
N ALA A 174 35.02 -12.97 10.37
CA ALA A 174 35.55 -11.82 9.63
C ALA A 174 36.14 -12.21 8.25
N ALA A 175 36.47 -13.49 8.05
CA ALA A 175 36.89 -14.04 6.77
C ALA A 175 35.79 -13.97 5.69
N VAL A 176 34.50 -14.02 6.08
CA VAL A 176 33.36 -13.92 5.16
C VAL A 176 33.16 -12.50 4.66
N ILE A 177 33.55 -11.50 5.45
CA ILE A 177 33.37 -10.07 5.12
C ILE A 177 34.44 -9.59 4.14
N ALA A 178 35.64 -10.19 4.16
CA ALA A 178 36.75 -9.81 3.28
C ALA A 178 36.67 -10.37 1.84
N ALA A 179 35.66 -11.20 1.55
CA ALA A 179 35.50 -11.87 0.25
C ALA A 179 34.38 -11.28 -0.64
N ALA A 180 33.78 -10.15 -0.24
CA ALA A 180 32.83 -9.36 -1.02
C ALA A 180 33.47 -8.05 -1.45
#